data_AF-A0A8J5CT24-F1
#
_entry.id   AF-A0A8J5CT24-F1
#
_cell.length_a   1.000
_cell.length_b   1.000
_cell.length_c   1.000
_cell.angle_alpha   90.00
_cell.angle_beta   90.00
_cell.angle_gamma   90.00
#
_symmetry.space_group_name_H-M   'P 1'
#
loop_
_entity.id
_entity.type
_entity.pdbx_description
1 polymer ?
#
loop_
_entity_poly.entity_id
_entity_poly.type
_entity_poly.pdbx_seq_one_letter_code
_entity_poly.pdbx_strand_id
1 'polypeptide(L)'
;MAPEALVLSAGFLTRTPIPKKMRWRLVEQIYHVDSELVESFESFGSVVPYMRMVLQSHLIHASTILNQAHNRCMRKFILYAFDMAREIQITPRRITYAREKEAELYESLMDIATQKQDEIRTVIAETVAKLKEDLLEKAAAYEFKDVEVLPLGDPVNSREVRQCTAQIQELVIGSLNAEVGRQLVDRVDVMRDSYLGTLQRCLESLEKDCRACGEHPHIGDALKQVG
;
A
#
# COMPACT_ATOMS: atom_id res chain seq x y z
N MET A 1 -35.12 20.52 24.79
CA MET A 1 -35.75 19.59 23.82
C MET A 1 -35.15 19.90 22.46
N ALA A 2 -34.16 19.09 22.05
CA ALA A 2 -33.56 19.04 20.70
C ALA A 2 -34.53 18.26 19.76
N PRO A 3 -34.30 18.03 18.42
CA PRO A 3 -33.00 18.08 17.73
C PRO A 3 -32.95 18.47 16.22
N GLU A 4 -31.70 18.67 15.74
CA GLU A 4 -31.04 18.24 14.47
C GLU A 4 -31.60 18.58 13.07
N ALA A 5 -30.73 19.13 12.20
CA ALA A 5 -30.09 18.36 11.12
C ALA A 5 -29.04 19.16 10.29
N LEU A 6 -27.80 18.65 10.35
CA LEU A 6 -26.81 18.49 9.28
C LEU A 6 -26.19 19.73 8.60
N VAL A 7 -25.06 20.12 9.19
CA VAL A 7 -23.93 20.78 8.52
C VAL A 7 -23.19 19.76 7.64
N LEU A 8 -23.12 20.00 6.33
CA LEU A 8 -22.11 19.41 5.45
C LEU A 8 -21.20 20.53 4.94
N SER A 9 -20.06 20.64 5.63
CA SER A 9 -18.87 21.37 5.20
C SER A 9 -18.23 20.63 4.02
N ALA A 10 -18.45 21.11 2.80
CA ALA A 10 -17.61 20.76 1.66
C ALA A 10 -16.62 21.92 1.43
N GLY A 11 -15.37 21.64 1.77
CA GLY A 11 -14.24 22.55 1.68
C GLY A 11 -14.00 23.06 0.26
N PHE A 12 -13.46 24.28 0.23
CA PHE A 12 -12.92 25.00 -0.90
C PHE A 12 -12.14 24.10 -1.88
N LEU A 13 -12.73 23.78 -3.04
CA LEU A 13 -11.95 23.48 -4.23
C LEU A 13 -11.57 24.81 -4.88
N THR A 14 -10.31 25.15 -4.68
CA THR A 14 -9.57 26.23 -5.33
C THR A 14 -9.90 26.30 -6.81
N ARG A 15 -10.64 27.35 -7.15
CA ARG A 15 -10.98 27.74 -8.51
C ARG A 15 -9.69 28.15 -9.21
N THR A 16 -9.05 27.24 -9.95
CA THR A 16 -8.00 27.62 -10.88
C THR A 16 -8.58 28.64 -11.86
N PRO A 17 -7.90 29.78 -12.10
CA PRO A 17 -8.42 30.79 -12.98
C PRO A 17 -8.40 30.23 -14.40
N ILE A 18 -9.59 29.91 -14.92
CA ILE A 18 -9.79 29.55 -16.33
C ILE A 18 -9.08 30.63 -17.16
N PRO A 19 -8.09 30.26 -18.00
CA PRO A 19 -7.33 31.25 -18.75
C PRO A 19 -8.28 32.07 -19.62
N LYS A 20 -8.33 33.38 -19.35
CA LYS A 20 -9.23 34.35 -19.97
C LYS A 20 -9.20 34.31 -21.51
N LYS A 21 -8.13 33.79 -22.11
CA LYS A 21 -7.96 33.65 -23.57
C LYS A 21 -8.84 32.59 -24.23
N MET A 22 -9.43 31.65 -23.49
CA MET A 22 -10.29 30.61 -24.09
C MET A 22 -11.77 31.00 -24.15
N ARG A 23 -12.18 32.05 -23.43
CA ARG A 23 -13.57 32.53 -23.43
C ARG A 23 -13.90 33.40 -24.65
N TRP A 24 -12.90 33.96 -25.31
CA TRP A 24 -13.09 34.90 -26.43
C TRP A 24 -13.16 34.22 -27.80
N ARG A 25 -12.57 33.03 -27.98
CA ARG A 25 -12.58 32.35 -29.28
C ARG A 25 -13.93 31.72 -29.67
N LEU A 26 -14.88 31.58 -28.75
CA LEU A 26 -16.21 31.04 -29.08
C LEU A 26 -17.22 32.13 -29.45
N VAL A 27 -16.90 33.41 -29.24
CA VAL A 27 -17.82 34.55 -29.41
C VAL A 27 -17.56 35.31 -30.72
N GLU A 28 -16.47 35.00 -31.42
CA GLU A 28 -15.98 35.80 -32.57
C GLU A 28 -16.45 35.30 -33.94
N GLN A 29 -17.40 34.36 -34.02
CA GLN A 29 -18.20 34.19 -35.25
C GLN A 29 -19.39 35.15 -35.19
N ILE A 30 -19.07 36.43 -35.34
CA ILE A 30 -20.03 37.53 -35.36
C ILE A 30 -20.82 37.42 -36.67
N TYR A 31 -22.08 36.97 -36.59
CA TYR A 31 -23.07 37.27 -37.61
C TYR A 31 -23.33 38.78 -37.56
N HIS A 32 -22.60 39.52 -38.37
CA HIS A 32 -22.69 40.99 -38.42
C HIS A 32 -24.07 41.35 -38.97
N VAL A 33 -24.91 41.97 -38.14
CA VAL A 33 -26.12 42.63 -38.60
C VAL A 33 -25.78 44.11 -38.69
N ASP A 34 -25.57 44.60 -39.91
CA ASP A 34 -25.24 46.00 -40.15
C ASP A 34 -26.43 46.89 -39.79
N SER A 35 -26.16 47.96 -39.03
CA SER A 35 -27.17 48.93 -38.59
C SER A 35 -27.20 50.11 -39.55
N GLU A 36 -28.39 50.50 -40.00
CA GLU A 36 -28.62 51.65 -40.88
C GLU A 36 -29.51 52.68 -40.17
N LEU A 37 -29.15 53.97 -40.25
CA LEU A 37 -29.94 55.06 -39.68
C LEU A 37 -31.10 55.39 -40.64
N VAL A 38 -32.33 55.23 -40.17
CA VAL A 38 -33.52 55.57 -40.95
C VAL A 38 -33.87 57.04 -40.71
N GLU A 39 -33.54 57.90 -41.67
CA GLU A 39 -33.73 59.36 -41.56
C GLU A 39 -35.14 59.82 -41.99
N SER A 40 -35.89 59.00 -42.75
CA SER A 40 -37.24 59.32 -43.24
C SER A 40 -38.33 58.41 -42.63
N PHE A 41 -39.45 59.01 -42.23
CA PHE A 41 -40.62 58.28 -41.72
C PHE A 41 -41.30 57.39 -42.78
N GLU A 42 -41.16 57.70 -44.06
CA GLU A 42 -41.70 56.86 -45.16
C GLU A 42 -40.98 55.50 -45.27
N SER A 43 -39.71 55.45 -44.86
CA SER A 43 -38.89 54.23 -44.83
C SER A 43 -39.00 53.43 -43.53
N PHE A 44 -39.80 53.88 -42.54
CA PHE A 44 -39.91 53.22 -41.23
C PHE A 44 -40.40 51.75 -41.30
N GLY A 45 -41.07 51.37 -42.39
CA GLY A 45 -41.44 49.98 -42.66
C GLY A 45 -40.27 48.99 -42.72
N SER A 46 -39.03 49.46 -42.95
CA SER A 46 -37.80 48.63 -42.97
C SER A 46 -37.34 48.18 -41.58
N VAL A 47 -37.84 48.80 -40.50
CA VAL A 47 -37.49 48.43 -39.12
C VAL A 47 -38.00 47.04 -38.77
N VAL A 48 -39.18 46.64 -39.25
CA VAL A 48 -39.77 45.32 -38.98
C VAL A 48 -38.92 44.17 -39.57
N PRO A 49 -38.53 44.17 -40.86
CA PRO A 49 -37.65 43.15 -41.41
C PRO A 49 -36.25 43.20 -40.78
N TYR A 50 -35.74 44.39 -40.43
CA TYR A 50 -34.48 44.53 -39.70
C TYR A 50 -34.55 43.85 -38.32
N MET A 51 -35.56 44.16 -37.51
CA MET A 51 -35.76 43.54 -36.18
C MET A 51 -35.97 42.04 -36.30
N ARG A 52 -36.70 41.56 -37.32
CA ARG A 52 -36.85 40.13 -37.61
C ARG A 52 -35.50 39.48 -37.90
N MET A 53 -34.66 40.10 -38.73
CA MET A 53 -33.33 39.61 -39.08
C MET A 53 -32.40 39.56 -37.86
N VAL A 54 -32.40 40.62 -37.04
CA VAL A 54 -31.63 40.67 -35.79
C VAL A 54 -32.06 39.54 -34.85
N LEU A 55 -33.37 39.37 -34.61
CA LEU A 55 -33.88 38.34 -33.71
C LEU A 55 -33.62 36.92 -34.24
N GLN A 56 -33.76 36.71 -35.54
CA GLN A 56 -33.45 35.42 -36.18
C GLN A 56 -31.96 35.09 -36.07
N SER A 57 -31.07 36.05 -36.30
CA SER A 57 -29.62 35.89 -36.11
C SER A 57 -29.29 35.47 -34.68
N HIS A 58 -29.84 36.17 -33.68
CA HIS A 58 -29.63 35.85 -32.27
C HIS A 58 -30.17 34.46 -31.90
N LEU A 59 -31.33 34.09 -32.43
CA LEU A 59 -31.92 32.77 -32.20
C LEU A 59 -31.03 31.66 -32.77
N ILE A 60 -30.60 31.80 -34.02
CA ILE A 60 -29.70 30.84 -34.68
C ILE A 60 -28.39 30.70 -33.90
N HIS A 61 -27.81 31.82 -33.45
CA HIS A 61 -26.58 31.82 -32.66
C HIS A 61 -26.75 31.11 -31.31
N ALA A 62 -27.80 31.44 -30.55
CA ALA A 62 -28.09 30.80 -29.27
C ALA A 62 -28.34 29.28 -29.44
N SER A 63 -29.12 28.90 -30.45
CA SER A 63 -29.35 27.49 -30.80
C SER A 63 -28.07 26.77 -31.20
N THR A 64 -27.16 27.43 -31.92
CA THR A 64 -25.87 26.85 -32.33
C THR A 64 -24.97 26.58 -31.13
N ILE A 65 -24.83 27.55 -30.20
CA ILE A 65 -24.05 27.37 -28.98
C ILE A 65 -24.66 26.26 -28.11
N LEU A 66 -25.99 26.26 -27.95
CA LEU A 66 -26.67 25.23 -27.16
C LEU A 66 -26.45 23.84 -27.76
N ASN A 67 -26.57 23.71 -29.09
CA ASN A 67 -26.33 22.45 -29.79
C ASN A 67 -24.87 21.98 -29.63
N GLN A 68 -23.89 22.89 -29.73
CA GLN A 68 -22.48 22.54 -29.51
C GLN A 68 -22.23 22.08 -28.07
N ALA A 69 -22.81 22.77 -27.08
CA ALA A 69 -22.70 22.41 -25.67
C ALA A 69 -23.34 21.04 -25.39
N HIS A 70 -24.53 20.79 -25.95
CA HIS A 70 -25.23 19.52 -25.84
C HIS A 70 -24.40 18.37 -26.43
N ASN A 71 -23.89 18.54 -27.66
CA ASN A 71 -23.04 17.52 -28.30
C ASN A 71 -21.76 17.24 -27.51
N ARG A 72 -21.12 18.27 -26.95
CA ARG A 72 -19.94 18.10 -26.09
C ARG A 72 -20.29 17.32 -24.82
N CYS A 73 -21.44 17.60 -24.21
CA CYS A 73 -21.92 16.89 -23.03
C CYS A 73 -22.18 15.42 -23.34
N MET A 74 -22.94 15.14 -24.41
CA MET A 74 -23.24 13.79 -24.86
C MET A 74 -21.98 12.99 -25.15
N ARG A 75 -20.98 13.59 -25.82
CA ARG A 75 -19.69 12.93 -26.07
C ARG A 75 -19.00 12.52 -24.77
N LYS A 76 -19.00 13.38 -23.76
CA LYS A 76 -18.44 13.06 -22.45
C LYS A 76 -19.21 11.95 -21.75
N PHE A 77 -20.54 12.00 -21.77
CA PHE A 77 -21.39 10.96 -21.21
C PHE A 77 -21.14 9.60 -21.85
N ILE A 78 -21.01 9.57 -23.18
CA ILE A 78 -20.71 8.35 -23.92
C ILE A 78 -19.35 7.78 -23.50
N LEU A 79 -18.30 8.59 -23.49
CA LEU A 79 -16.96 8.14 -23.08
C LEU A 79 -16.95 7.65 -21.63
N TYR A 80 -17.57 8.40 -20.72
CA TYR A 80 -17.65 8.03 -19.31
C TYR A 80 -18.43 6.72 -19.11
N ALA A 81 -19.53 6.52 -19.83
CA ALA A 81 -20.29 5.28 -19.76
C ALA A 81 -19.47 4.08 -20.26
N PHE A 82 -18.67 4.26 -21.32
CA PHE A 82 -17.77 3.21 -21.81
C PHE A 82 -16.64 2.89 -20.83
N ASP A 83 -15.99 3.91 -20.28
CA ASP A 83 -14.92 3.73 -19.30
C ASP A 83 -15.47 3.05 -18.04
N MET A 84 -16.61 3.51 -17.52
CA MET A 84 -17.25 2.93 -16.34
C MET A 84 -17.72 1.49 -16.60
N ALA A 85 -18.29 1.18 -17.77
CA ALA A 85 -18.68 -0.19 -18.12
C ALA A 85 -17.45 -1.13 -18.19
N ARG A 86 -16.32 -0.63 -18.70
CA ARG A 86 -15.06 -1.37 -18.70
C ARG A 86 -14.54 -1.58 -17.28
N GLU A 87 -14.54 -0.54 -16.44
CA GLU A 87 -14.10 -0.62 -15.04
C GLU A 87 -14.94 -1.63 -14.24
N ILE A 88 -16.26 -1.64 -14.42
CA ILE A 88 -17.17 -2.60 -13.79
C ILE A 88 -16.81 -4.05 -14.14
N GLN A 89 -16.27 -4.30 -15.33
CA GLN A 89 -15.86 -5.64 -15.76
C GLN A 89 -14.43 -6.01 -15.33
N ILE A 90 -13.49 -5.07 -15.40
CA ILE A 90 -12.06 -5.34 -15.16
C ILE A 90 -11.76 -5.39 -13.66
N THR A 91 -12.30 -4.46 -12.87
CA THR A 91 -11.95 -4.31 -11.45
C THR A 91 -12.27 -5.57 -10.63
N PRO A 92 -13.44 -6.22 -10.76
CA PRO A 92 -13.71 -7.46 -10.02
C PRO A 92 -12.72 -8.58 -10.36
N ARG A 93 -12.35 -8.72 -11.64
CA ARG A 93 -11.39 -9.74 -12.08
C ARG A 93 -10.00 -9.48 -11.50
N ARG A 94 -9.57 -8.21 -11.45
CA ARG A 94 -8.31 -7.82 -10.79
C ARG A 94 -8.33 -8.12 -9.30
N ILE A 95 -9.44 -7.85 -8.61
CA ILE A 95 -9.59 -8.16 -7.18
C ILE A 95 -9.52 -9.67 -6.95
N THR A 96 -10.23 -10.47 -7.75
CA THR A 96 -10.19 -11.93 -7.62
C THR A 96 -8.79 -12.47 -7.87
N TYR A 97 -8.13 -12.03 -8.94
CA TYR A 97 -6.75 -12.43 -9.24
C TYR A 97 -5.78 -12.03 -8.11
N ALA A 98 -5.91 -10.82 -7.57
CA ALA A 98 -5.08 -10.38 -6.44
C ALA A 98 -5.30 -11.27 -5.20
N ARG A 99 -6.56 -11.63 -4.91
CA ARG A 99 -6.89 -12.56 -3.81
C ARG A 99 -6.32 -13.96 -4.04
N GLU A 100 -6.38 -14.46 -5.27
CA GLU A 100 -5.78 -15.76 -5.62
C GLU A 100 -4.27 -15.74 -5.42
N LYS A 101 -3.58 -14.69 -5.88
CA LYS A 101 -2.13 -14.52 -5.67
C LYS A 101 -1.74 -14.30 -4.21
N GLU A 102 -2.55 -13.58 -3.45
CA GLU A 102 -2.37 -13.43 -2.01
C GLU A 102 -2.52 -14.78 -1.29
N ALA A 103 -3.50 -15.60 -1.66
CA ALA A 103 -3.68 -16.93 -1.09
C ALA A 103 -2.51 -17.87 -1.44
N GLU A 104 -2.08 -17.92 -2.71
CA GLU A 104 -0.90 -18.70 -3.12
C GLU A 104 0.36 -18.30 -2.33
N LEU A 105 0.58 -17.00 -2.15
CA LEU A 105 1.70 -16.48 -1.38
C LEU A 105 1.59 -16.84 0.09
N TYR A 106 0.40 -16.73 0.69
CA TYR A 106 0.17 -17.06 2.08
C TYR A 106 0.49 -18.54 2.36
N GLU A 107 -0.02 -19.46 1.54
CA GLU A 107 0.27 -20.89 1.65
C GLU A 107 1.77 -21.15 1.54
N SER A 108 2.44 -20.56 0.54
CA SER A 108 3.89 -20.71 0.37
C SER A 108 4.69 -20.20 1.57
N LEU A 109 4.29 -19.07 2.16
CA LEU A 109 4.94 -18.54 3.36
C LEU A 109 4.67 -19.40 4.59
N MET A 110 3.46 -19.96 4.71
CA MET A 110 3.09 -20.85 5.80
C MET A 110 3.88 -22.18 5.75
N ASP A 111 4.09 -22.73 4.56
CA ASP A 111 4.93 -23.91 4.35
C ASP A 111 6.38 -23.63 4.76
N ILE A 112 6.94 -22.49 4.33
CA ILE A 112 8.30 -22.07 4.73
C ILE A 112 8.38 -21.89 6.25
N ALA A 113 7.38 -21.27 6.87
CA ALA A 113 7.30 -21.09 8.33
C ALA A 113 7.39 -22.43 9.05
N THR A 114 6.53 -23.36 8.63
CA THR A 114 6.37 -24.67 9.27
C THR A 114 7.65 -25.48 9.13
N GLN A 115 8.22 -25.52 7.93
CA GLN A 115 9.51 -26.18 7.69
C GLN A 115 10.63 -25.56 8.55
N LYS A 116 10.72 -24.23 8.61
CA LYS A 116 11.77 -23.55 9.38
C LYS A 116 11.59 -23.72 10.89
N GLN A 117 10.34 -23.78 11.37
CA GLN A 117 10.04 -24.07 12.76
C GLN A 117 10.52 -25.47 13.15
N ASP A 118 10.30 -26.48 12.30
CA ASP A 118 10.77 -27.84 12.54
C ASP A 118 12.31 -27.95 12.48
N GLU A 119 12.95 -27.24 11.55
CA GLU A 119 14.41 -27.11 11.50
C GLU A 119 14.97 -26.51 12.80
N ILE A 120 14.41 -25.38 13.28
CA ILE A 120 14.84 -24.73 14.53
C ILE A 120 14.67 -25.68 15.71
N ARG A 121 13.53 -26.39 15.79
CA ARG A 121 13.28 -27.36 16.87
C ARG A 121 14.33 -28.47 16.89
N THR A 122 14.70 -28.97 15.71
CA THR A 122 15.72 -30.01 15.56
C THR A 122 17.09 -29.50 16.00
N VAL A 123 17.47 -28.30 15.55
CA VAL A 123 18.74 -27.66 15.89
C VAL A 123 18.87 -27.41 17.40
N ILE A 124 17.80 -26.98 18.07
CA ILE A 124 17.81 -26.81 19.54
C ILE A 124 18.05 -28.17 20.21
N ALA A 125 17.35 -29.23 19.79
CA ALA A 125 17.51 -30.56 20.36
C ALA A 125 18.95 -31.09 20.18
N GLU A 126 19.52 -30.93 18.98
CA GLU A 126 20.90 -31.31 18.68
C GLU A 126 21.91 -30.48 19.50
N THR A 127 21.65 -29.18 19.67
CA THR A 127 22.50 -28.28 20.46
C THR A 127 22.52 -28.67 21.92
N VAL A 128 21.36 -28.96 22.51
CA VAL A 128 21.25 -29.45 23.90
C VAL A 128 21.99 -30.78 24.05
N ALA A 129 21.82 -31.71 23.10
CA ALA A 129 22.49 -33.01 23.13
C ALA A 129 24.01 -32.88 23.03
N LYS A 130 24.51 -31.99 22.15
CA LYS A 130 25.94 -31.72 21.99
C LYS A 130 26.54 -31.03 23.23
N LEU A 131 25.88 -29.99 23.73
CA LEU A 131 26.34 -29.22 24.88
C LEU A 131 26.36 -30.04 26.17
N LYS A 132 25.56 -31.10 26.27
CA LYS A 132 25.54 -31.96 27.45
C LYS A 132 26.95 -32.44 27.81
N GLU A 133 27.72 -32.93 26.84
CA GLU A 133 29.06 -33.46 27.09
C GLU A 133 30.04 -32.32 27.45
N ASP A 134 29.99 -31.19 26.74
CA ASP A 134 30.80 -30.00 27.03
C ASP A 134 30.49 -29.40 28.43
N LEU A 135 29.23 -29.45 28.86
CA LEU A 135 28.78 -28.98 30.16
C LEU A 135 29.24 -29.90 31.29
N LEU A 136 29.28 -31.21 31.06
CA LEU A 136 29.82 -32.17 32.03
C LEU A 136 31.31 -31.93 32.25
N GLU A 137 32.07 -31.66 31.17
CA GLU A 137 33.49 -31.33 31.28
C GLU A 137 33.71 -30.00 32.01
N LYS A 138 32.95 -28.95 31.65
CA LYS A 138 33.00 -27.64 32.33
C LYS A 138 32.60 -27.72 33.80
N ALA A 139 31.62 -28.55 34.14
CA ALA A 139 31.18 -28.77 35.53
C ALA A 139 32.23 -29.55 36.34
N ALA A 140 32.88 -30.54 35.74
CA ALA A 140 33.95 -31.31 36.38
C ALA A 140 35.20 -30.45 36.66
N ALA A 141 35.49 -29.49 35.79
CA ALA A 141 36.59 -28.53 35.95
C ALA A 141 36.18 -27.25 36.72
N TYR A 142 34.95 -27.18 37.26
CA TYR A 142 34.45 -25.96 37.88
C TYR A 142 35.02 -25.76 39.29
N GLU A 143 35.69 -24.64 39.50
CA GLU A 143 36.15 -24.21 40.82
C GLU A 143 35.04 -23.42 41.54
N PHE A 144 34.50 -24.00 42.61
CA PHE A 144 33.48 -23.39 43.44
C PHE A 144 34.04 -22.17 44.18
N LYS A 145 33.30 -21.07 44.15
CA LYS A 145 33.62 -19.87 44.92
C LYS A 145 32.93 -19.90 46.27
N ASP A 146 33.61 -19.41 47.31
CA ASP A 146 33.09 -19.26 48.68
C ASP A 146 32.69 -20.59 49.36
N VAL A 147 33.40 -21.69 49.02
CA VAL A 147 33.26 -23.00 49.66
C VAL A 147 34.62 -23.39 50.22
N GLU A 148 34.73 -23.52 51.54
CA GLU A 148 35.95 -24.02 52.17
C GLU A 148 36.05 -25.54 51.94
N VAL A 149 37.14 -25.99 51.30
CA VAL A 149 37.41 -27.42 51.11
C VAL A 149 37.73 -28.03 52.47
N LEU A 150 36.70 -28.59 53.13
CA LEU A 150 36.86 -29.33 54.36
C LEU A 150 37.74 -30.59 54.12
N PRO A 151 38.70 -30.90 54.99
CA PRO A 151 39.50 -32.11 54.87
C PRO A 151 38.60 -33.37 54.93
N LEU A 152 39.04 -34.43 54.24
CA LEU A 152 38.32 -35.69 54.08
C LEU A 152 37.90 -36.27 55.44
N GLY A 153 36.63 -36.08 55.85
CA GLY A 153 36.08 -36.61 57.10
C GLY A 153 35.11 -35.70 57.86
N ASP A 154 35.04 -34.41 57.56
CA ASP A 154 34.13 -33.47 58.24
C ASP A 154 32.70 -33.47 57.66
N PRO A 155 31.66 -33.18 58.49
CA PRO A 155 30.28 -33.20 58.05
C PRO A 155 30.00 -32.06 57.06
N VAL A 156 29.64 -32.43 55.83
CA VAL A 156 29.28 -31.49 54.76
C VAL A 156 28.07 -30.65 55.18
N ASN A 157 28.22 -29.33 55.15
CA ASN A 157 27.17 -28.39 55.51
C ASN A 157 26.10 -28.32 54.39
N SER A 158 24.83 -28.50 54.75
CA SER A 158 23.71 -28.41 53.79
C SER A 158 23.62 -27.07 53.05
N ARG A 159 24.13 -25.99 53.64
CA ARG A 159 24.20 -24.66 53.02
C ARG A 159 25.23 -24.62 51.88
N GLU A 160 26.40 -25.21 52.07
CA GLU A 160 27.47 -25.28 51.07
C GLU A 160 27.02 -26.13 49.87
N VAL A 161 26.38 -27.28 50.11
CA VAL A 161 25.82 -28.11 49.01
C VAL A 161 24.81 -27.34 48.18
N ARG A 162 23.92 -26.57 48.82
CA ARG A 162 22.94 -25.75 48.09
C ARG A 162 23.62 -24.65 47.28
N GLN A 163 24.68 -24.05 47.82
CA GLN A 163 25.45 -22.99 47.15
C GLN A 163 26.23 -23.54 45.95
N CYS A 164 26.86 -24.72 46.08
CA CYS A 164 27.49 -25.44 44.97
C CYS A 164 26.47 -25.77 43.87
N THR A 165 25.31 -26.32 44.24
CA THR A 165 24.23 -26.65 43.30
C THR A 165 23.75 -25.41 42.54
N ALA A 166 23.59 -24.27 43.22
CA ALA A 166 23.19 -23.02 42.59
C ALA A 166 24.24 -22.52 41.58
N GLN A 167 25.53 -22.57 41.93
CA GLN A 167 26.62 -22.16 41.03
C GLN A 167 26.71 -23.04 39.77
N ILE A 168 26.53 -24.36 39.91
CA ILE A 168 26.51 -25.28 38.77
C ILE A 168 25.26 -25.07 37.92
N GLN A 169 24.09 -24.84 38.53
CA GLN A 169 22.87 -24.50 37.77
C GLN A 169 23.06 -23.22 36.96
N GLU A 170 23.67 -22.18 37.55
CA GLU A 170 23.93 -20.92 36.85
C GLU A 170 24.90 -21.11 35.68
N LEU A 171 25.98 -21.87 35.86
CA LEU A 171 26.93 -22.23 34.79
C LEU A 171 26.23 -22.95 33.62
N VAL A 172 25.39 -23.95 33.95
CA VAL A 172 24.69 -24.77 32.96
C VAL A 172 23.67 -23.94 32.20
N ILE A 173 22.80 -23.21 32.91
CA ILE A 173 21.75 -22.39 32.30
C ILE A 173 22.36 -21.26 31.48
N GLY A 174 23.39 -20.58 31.99
CA GLY A 174 24.08 -19.50 31.29
C GLY A 174 24.74 -19.96 30.00
N SER A 175 25.47 -21.07 30.04
CA SER A 175 26.12 -21.65 28.85
C SER A 175 25.11 -22.16 27.83
N LEU A 176 24.05 -22.82 28.28
CA LEU A 176 23.01 -23.36 27.42
C LEU A 176 22.22 -22.23 26.73
N ASN A 177 21.78 -21.23 27.48
CA ASN A 177 21.03 -20.09 26.93
C ASN A 177 21.86 -19.28 25.94
N ALA A 178 23.16 -19.09 26.21
CA ALA A 178 24.04 -18.36 25.30
C ALA A 178 24.20 -19.06 23.95
N GLU A 179 24.35 -20.39 23.96
CA GLU A 179 24.56 -21.16 22.73
C GLU A 179 23.25 -21.34 21.94
N VAL A 180 22.16 -21.71 22.61
CA VAL A 180 20.83 -21.82 21.99
C VAL A 180 20.39 -20.45 21.44
N GLY A 181 20.62 -19.37 22.20
CA GLY A 181 20.30 -18.02 21.77
C GLY A 181 21.04 -17.61 20.50
N ARG A 182 22.35 -17.91 20.41
CA ARG A 182 23.14 -17.61 19.21
C ARG A 182 22.60 -18.32 17.98
N GLN A 183 22.35 -19.63 18.09
CA GLN A 183 21.83 -20.41 16.97
C GLN A 183 20.43 -19.99 16.56
N LEU A 184 19.59 -19.59 17.52
CA LEU A 184 18.26 -19.10 17.20
C LEU A 184 18.31 -17.80 16.40
N VAL A 185 19.20 -16.86 16.77
CA VAL A 185 19.40 -15.60 16.01
C VAL A 185 19.79 -15.90 14.57
N ASP A 186 20.82 -16.75 14.36
CA ASP A 186 21.28 -17.09 13.01
C ASP A 186 20.18 -17.74 12.15
N ARG A 187 19.36 -18.62 12.74
CA ARG A 187 18.26 -19.29 12.02
C ARG A 187 17.10 -18.36 11.71
N VAL A 188 16.79 -17.44 12.62
CA VAL A 188 15.74 -16.43 12.41
C VAL A 188 16.15 -15.44 11.33
N ASP A 189 17.43 -15.05 11.26
CA ASP A 189 17.94 -14.19 10.18
C ASP A 189 17.79 -14.85 8.81
N VAL A 190 18.17 -16.14 8.68
CA VAL A 190 17.96 -16.91 7.43
C VAL A 190 16.48 -17.02 7.07
N MET A 191 15.61 -17.22 8.07
CA MET A 191 14.16 -17.25 7.84
C MET A 191 13.66 -15.90 7.32
N ARG A 192 14.05 -14.78 7.95
CA ARG A 192 13.69 -13.43 7.50
C ARG A 192 14.08 -13.22 6.04
N ASP A 193 15.31 -13.57 5.68
CA ASP A 193 15.82 -13.38 4.32
C ASP A 193 15.06 -14.25 3.30
N SER A 194 14.66 -15.46 3.69
CA SER A 194 13.82 -16.35 2.87
C SER A 194 12.41 -15.76 2.63
N TYR A 195 11.77 -15.22 3.68
CA TYR A 195 10.48 -14.55 3.59
C TYR A 195 10.55 -13.33 2.66
N LEU A 196 11.53 -12.45 2.89
CA LEU A 196 11.74 -11.27 2.05
C LEU A 196 11.98 -11.65 0.59
N GLY A 197 12.78 -12.68 0.34
CA GLY A 197 13.03 -13.17 -1.01
C GLY A 197 11.77 -13.71 -1.70
N THR A 198 10.89 -14.40 -0.97
CA THR A 198 9.62 -14.90 -1.52
C THR A 198 8.64 -13.77 -1.82
N LEU A 199 8.55 -12.77 -0.94
CA LEU A 199 7.77 -11.56 -1.17
C LEU A 199 8.28 -10.78 -2.39
N GLN A 200 9.60 -10.60 -2.50
CA GLN A 200 10.22 -9.90 -3.62
C GLN A 200 9.89 -10.58 -4.95
N ARG A 201 10.05 -11.91 -5.04
CA ARG A 201 9.73 -12.68 -6.25
C ARG A 201 8.24 -12.57 -6.63
N CYS A 202 7.34 -12.62 -5.65
CA CYS A 202 5.91 -12.47 -5.89
C CYS A 202 5.57 -11.08 -6.45
N LEU A 203 6.13 -10.02 -5.85
CA LEU A 203 5.96 -8.66 -6.34
C LEU A 203 6.53 -8.46 -7.74
N GLU A 204 7.74 -8.94 -8.02
CA GLU A 204 8.32 -8.87 -9.36
C GLU A 204 7.46 -9.60 -10.41
N SER A 205 6.81 -10.70 -10.03
CA SER A 205 5.86 -11.40 -10.91
C SER A 205 4.59 -10.59 -11.14
N LEU A 206 4.00 -10.04 -10.08
CA LEU A 206 2.80 -9.17 -10.15
C LEU A 206 3.05 -7.94 -11.03
N GLU A 207 4.23 -7.33 -10.93
CA GLU A 207 4.61 -6.19 -11.76
C GLU A 207 4.74 -6.54 -13.24
N LYS A 208 5.31 -7.71 -13.56
CA LYS A 208 5.40 -8.19 -14.95
C LYS A 208 4.01 -8.44 -15.53
N ASP A 209 3.11 -9.03 -14.75
CA ASP A 209 1.74 -9.32 -15.17
C ASP A 209 0.90 -8.03 -15.32
N CYS A 210 1.10 -7.02 -14.47
CA CYS A 210 0.46 -5.71 -14.61
C CYS A 210 0.91 -4.98 -15.88
N ARG A 211 2.19 -5.07 -16.26
CA ARG A 211 2.70 -4.46 -17.51
C ARG A 211 2.09 -5.11 -18.75
N ALA A 212 1.80 -6.41 -18.72
CA ALA A 212 1.11 -7.10 -19.81
C ALA A 212 -0.34 -6.61 -20.01
N CYS A 213 -0.97 -6.05 -18.97
CA CYS A 213 -2.30 -5.42 -19.05
C CYS A 213 -2.27 -3.93 -19.48
N GLY A 214 -1.10 -3.34 -19.74
CA GLY A 214 -0.98 -2.00 -20.33
C GLY A 214 -1.00 -0.81 -19.35
N GLU A 215 -0.75 -1.01 -18.06
CA GLU A 215 -0.63 0.07 -17.07
C GLU A 215 0.76 0.10 -16.39
N HIS A 216 1.32 1.30 -16.21
CA HIS A 216 2.53 1.61 -15.42
C HIS A 216 2.13 2.67 -14.37
N PRO A 217 2.70 2.72 -13.14
CA PRO A 217 4.14 2.68 -12.89
C PRO A 217 4.63 1.79 -11.72
N HIS A 218 5.97 1.62 -11.67
CA HIS A 218 6.80 0.85 -10.74
C HIS A 218 6.44 1.02 -9.24
N ILE A 219 6.12 -0.09 -8.55
CA ILE A 219 5.91 -0.14 -7.10
C ILE A 219 7.11 -0.82 -6.39
N GLY A 220 7.85 -1.69 -7.10
CA GLY A 220 8.94 -2.52 -6.59
C GLY A 220 10.21 -1.75 -6.21
N ASP A 221 10.38 -0.52 -6.69
CA ASP A 221 11.55 0.30 -6.32
C ASP A 221 11.50 0.78 -4.86
N ALA A 222 10.33 0.74 -4.21
CA ALA A 222 10.18 1.08 -2.79
C ALA A 222 10.78 0.03 -1.83
N LEU A 223 10.83 -1.26 -2.22
CA LEU A 223 11.37 -2.32 -1.36
C LEU A 223 12.89 -2.44 -1.44
N LYS A 224 13.51 -2.02 -2.55
CA LYS A 224 14.96 -2.01 -2.70
C LYS A 224 15.67 -1.00 -1.78
N GLN A 225 14.93 -0.07 -1.17
CA GLN A 225 15.48 0.91 -0.23
C GLN A 225 15.38 0.48 1.24
N VAL A 226 14.71 -0.64 1.53
CA VAL A 226 14.47 -1.13 2.90
C VAL A 226 15.34 -2.37 3.23
N GLY A 227 16.07 -2.90 2.24
CA GLY A 227 17.08 -3.95 2.42
C GLY A 227 18.48 -3.40 2.59
#